data_AF-A0A286USW1-F1
#
_entry.id   AF-A0A286USW1-F1
#
_cell.length_a   1.000
_cell.length_b   1.000
_cell.length_c   1.000
_cell.angle_alpha   90.00
_cell.angle_beta   90.00
_cell.angle_gamma   90.00
#
_symmetry.space_group_name_H-M   'P 1'
#
loop_
_entity.id
_entity.type
_entity.pdbx_description
1 polymer ?
#
loop_
_entity_poly.entity_id
_entity_poly.type
_entity_poly.pdbx_seq_one_letter_code
_entity_poly.pdbx_strand_id
1 'polypeptide(L)'
;MPSFSAFLDSHLSQEISNDSYTILKALKALHSDPKTIHLPMQSSECSQIPLVKFLDAKGIAFEVADEGKHELLFWDTANSSTLPSWVYQDDDESDKGELKKRLYIGILHFDYKGTRFTIYKITYDSGASGNTCVLYDFIFQDPTVQDLNTQKTVGHNLISDVYRWAGSLKDEIWVFQDGYWSKDKSLWNSICSANPDTLVLESEFLDSLRMDTRTFFENSKIYQKLGVPWKRGLLLLGPPGNGKTETIKLLLKESRQSVLYVKSFTTDSGAELGVRSIFEHARANAPCILIIEDLDSLVTSEVRSFFLNELDGLGRNEGILTIATTNHPEHIDDAILNRPSRFDVKYSFNLPTESLRTTYALKWIQKIKSVEDGSTDDTFSIKFTKSDTELADEIAKGTEGWSFAFLKELFVSFLLRVAHDKSRSQTTSTQSGLDEILLSQMATLSTQISFKNKDDAERDGGSDTE
;
A
#
# COMPACT_ATOMS: atom_id res chain seq x y z
N MET A 1 32.46 -47.02 -16.39
CA MET A 1 31.33 -46.13 -16.12
C MET A 1 30.06 -46.94 -16.23
N PRO A 2 29.13 -46.88 -15.27
CA PRO A 2 27.85 -47.59 -15.39
C PRO A 2 27.08 -47.07 -16.61
N SER A 3 26.30 -47.93 -17.26
CA SER A 3 25.48 -47.53 -18.41
C SER A 3 24.41 -46.52 -17.95
N PHE A 4 23.98 -45.64 -18.84
CA PHE A 4 22.90 -44.69 -18.57
C PHE A 4 21.61 -45.39 -18.12
N SER A 5 21.35 -46.63 -18.57
CA SER A 5 20.23 -47.44 -18.07
C SER A 5 20.45 -47.92 -16.63
N ALA A 6 21.66 -48.32 -16.24
CA ALA A 6 21.95 -48.70 -14.85
C ALA A 6 21.90 -47.49 -13.89
N PHE A 7 22.19 -46.28 -14.39
CA PHE A 7 21.97 -45.03 -13.65
C PHE A 7 20.48 -44.73 -13.47
N LEU A 8 19.66 -44.95 -14.51
CA LEU A 8 18.20 -44.77 -14.45
C LEU A 8 17.51 -45.84 -13.60
N ASP A 9 17.88 -47.11 -13.71
CA ASP A 9 17.28 -48.19 -12.90
C ASP A 9 17.60 -48.03 -11.42
N SER A 10 18.79 -47.51 -11.08
CA SER A 10 19.15 -47.18 -9.69
C SER A 10 18.47 -45.92 -9.14
N HIS A 11 17.88 -45.07 -9.98
CA HIS A 11 17.10 -43.89 -9.57
C HIS A 11 15.58 -44.10 -9.65
N LEU A 12 15.10 -44.96 -10.55
CA LEU A 12 13.69 -45.29 -10.73
C LEU A 12 13.21 -46.41 -9.77
N SER A 13 14.15 -47.18 -9.20
CA SER A 13 13.88 -48.24 -8.22
C SER A 13 14.12 -47.82 -6.76
N GLN A 14 14.42 -46.53 -6.51
CA GLN A 14 14.52 -46.00 -5.15
C GLN A 14 13.15 -45.54 -4.65
N GLU A 15 12.85 -45.76 -3.38
CA GLU A 15 11.67 -45.17 -2.73
C GLU A 15 11.83 -43.64 -2.70
N ILE A 16 11.17 -42.97 -3.65
CA ILE A 16 11.14 -41.51 -3.71
C ILE A 16 10.19 -41.01 -2.62
N SER A 17 10.73 -40.55 -1.50
CA SER A 17 10.01 -39.71 -0.55
C SER A 17 9.98 -38.26 -1.06
N ASN A 18 9.22 -38.00 -2.12
CA ASN A 18 8.66 -36.66 -2.29
C ASN A 18 7.37 -36.68 -1.46
N ASP A 19 7.39 -36.12 -0.26
CA ASP A 19 6.25 -36.18 0.68
C ASP A 19 4.94 -35.73 0.00
N SER A 20 5.01 -34.72 -0.88
CA SER A 20 3.90 -34.28 -1.73
C SER A 20 3.37 -35.37 -2.67
N TYR A 21 4.24 -36.18 -3.28
CA TYR A 21 3.84 -37.28 -4.15
C TYR A 21 3.14 -38.40 -3.38
N THR A 22 3.66 -38.76 -2.19
CA THR A 22 3.03 -39.75 -1.31
C THR A 22 1.63 -39.29 -0.89
N ILE A 23 1.51 -38.02 -0.49
CA ILE A 23 0.23 -37.41 -0.10
C ILE A 23 -0.75 -37.43 -1.28
N LEU A 24 -0.33 -36.98 -2.47
CA LEU A 24 -1.19 -36.98 -3.66
C LEU A 24 -1.60 -38.39 -4.10
N LYS A 25 -0.71 -39.38 -3.97
CA LYS A 25 -1.04 -40.78 -4.24
C LYS A 25 -2.11 -41.30 -3.28
N ALA A 26 -2.01 -40.95 -1.99
CA ALA A 26 -3.01 -41.31 -0.99
C ALA A 26 -4.36 -40.65 -1.26
N LEU A 27 -4.37 -39.34 -1.58
CA LEU A 27 -5.60 -38.62 -1.93
C LEU A 27 -6.27 -39.19 -3.19
N LYS A 28 -5.50 -39.56 -4.21
CA LYS A 28 -6.02 -40.20 -5.42
C LYS A 28 -6.58 -41.60 -5.16
N ALA A 29 -6.02 -42.34 -4.22
CA ALA A 29 -6.58 -43.63 -3.80
C ALA A 29 -7.90 -43.46 -3.04
N LEU A 30 -8.00 -42.42 -2.20
CA LEU A 30 -9.21 -42.06 -1.46
C LEU A 30 -10.34 -41.63 -2.41
N HIS A 31 -10.01 -40.90 -3.48
CA HIS A 31 -10.95 -40.40 -4.50
C HIS A 31 -10.78 -41.13 -5.84
N SER A 32 -10.95 -42.44 -5.83
CA SER A 32 -10.62 -43.33 -6.96
C SER A 32 -11.57 -43.31 -8.17
N ASP A 33 -12.64 -42.49 -8.16
CA ASP A 33 -13.55 -42.35 -9.31
C ASP A 33 -12.80 -41.79 -10.52
N PRO A 34 -12.79 -42.48 -11.69
CA PRO A 34 -12.11 -42.02 -12.90
C PRO A 34 -12.57 -40.66 -13.43
N LYS A 35 -13.77 -40.19 -13.07
CA LYS A 35 -14.30 -38.88 -13.45
C LYS A 35 -13.85 -37.75 -12.54
N THR A 36 -13.23 -38.09 -11.41
CA THR A 36 -12.74 -37.12 -10.45
C THR A 36 -11.42 -36.52 -10.93
N ILE A 37 -11.37 -35.20 -10.89
CA ILE A 37 -10.22 -34.39 -11.27
C ILE A 37 -9.52 -33.98 -9.98
N HIS A 38 -8.22 -34.23 -9.93
CA HIS A 38 -7.31 -33.70 -8.91
C HIS A 38 -6.52 -32.56 -9.52
N LEU A 39 -6.55 -31.39 -8.88
CA LEU A 39 -5.78 -30.22 -9.29
C LEU A 39 -4.88 -29.81 -8.12
N PRO A 40 -3.68 -30.39 -8.02
CA PRO A 40 -2.76 -30.13 -6.91
C PRO A 40 -2.01 -28.82 -7.11
N MET A 41 -1.77 -28.12 -6.01
CA MET A 41 -1.00 -26.88 -5.93
C MET A 41 -0.13 -26.86 -4.69
N GLN A 42 1.15 -26.53 -4.85
CA GLN A 42 2.07 -26.37 -3.73
C GLN A 42 2.38 -24.88 -3.52
N SER A 43 2.36 -24.43 -2.26
CA SER A 43 2.79 -23.09 -1.86
C SER A 43 3.71 -23.15 -0.64
N SER A 44 4.49 -22.10 -0.45
CA SER A 44 5.15 -21.84 0.85
C SER A 44 4.13 -21.25 1.83
N GLU A 45 4.46 -21.23 3.13
CA GLU A 45 3.63 -20.58 4.15
C GLU A 45 3.32 -19.11 3.83
N CYS A 46 4.28 -18.38 3.24
CA CYS A 46 4.15 -16.97 2.90
C CYS A 46 3.33 -16.70 1.62
N SER A 47 2.93 -17.73 0.86
CA SER A 47 2.27 -17.60 -0.45
C SER A 47 0.93 -18.35 -0.56
N GLN A 48 0.27 -18.58 0.58
CA GLN A 48 -0.97 -19.35 0.64
C GLN A 48 -2.12 -18.75 -0.19
N ILE A 49 -2.92 -19.63 -0.79
CA ILE A 49 -4.08 -19.26 -1.61
C ILE A 49 -5.16 -18.65 -0.70
N PRO A 50 -5.64 -17.42 -0.95
CA PRO A 50 -6.62 -16.74 -0.09
C PRO A 50 -8.06 -17.20 -0.38
N LEU A 51 -8.26 -18.52 -0.49
CA LEU A 51 -9.52 -19.11 -0.95
C LEU A 51 -10.69 -18.83 -0.01
N VAL A 52 -10.52 -19.06 1.30
CA VAL A 52 -11.62 -18.84 2.28
C VAL A 52 -12.12 -17.40 2.21
N LYS A 53 -11.19 -16.43 2.22
CA LYS A 53 -11.53 -15.01 2.07
C LYS A 53 -12.23 -14.70 0.75
N PHE A 54 -11.86 -15.38 -0.34
CA PHE A 54 -12.53 -15.26 -1.63
C PHE A 54 -13.97 -15.79 -1.56
N LEU A 55 -14.18 -16.97 -0.98
CA LEU A 55 -15.50 -17.59 -0.85
C LEU A 55 -16.44 -16.71 -0.01
N ASP A 56 -15.96 -16.24 1.15
CA ASP A 56 -16.68 -15.30 2.02
C ASP A 56 -17.11 -14.05 1.25
N ALA A 57 -16.18 -13.40 0.55
CA ALA A 57 -16.45 -12.16 -0.19
C ALA A 57 -17.36 -12.35 -1.41
N LYS A 58 -17.50 -13.59 -1.90
CA LYS A 58 -18.44 -13.94 -2.97
C LYS A 58 -19.78 -14.47 -2.44
N GLY A 59 -19.95 -14.56 -1.12
CA GLY A 59 -21.14 -15.15 -0.50
C GLY A 59 -21.31 -16.63 -0.83
N ILE A 60 -20.21 -17.34 -1.10
CA ILE A 60 -20.22 -18.77 -1.40
C ILE A 60 -20.16 -19.51 -0.08
N ALA A 61 -21.22 -20.24 0.26
CA ALA A 61 -21.25 -21.08 1.44
C ALA A 61 -20.22 -22.20 1.31
N PHE A 62 -19.47 -22.44 2.39
CA PHE A 62 -18.54 -23.56 2.52
C PHE A 62 -18.73 -24.24 3.87
N GLU A 63 -18.33 -25.50 3.91
CA GLU A 63 -18.38 -26.37 5.07
C GLU A 63 -16.97 -26.85 5.36
N VAL A 64 -16.50 -26.63 6.59
CA VAL A 64 -15.26 -27.23 7.08
C VAL A 64 -15.63 -28.60 7.63
N ALA A 65 -15.06 -29.66 7.05
CA ALA A 65 -15.33 -31.01 7.56
C ALA A 65 -14.54 -31.22 8.86
N ASP A 66 -15.27 -31.53 9.93
CA ASP A 66 -14.69 -31.89 11.23
C ASP A 66 -14.46 -33.40 11.27
N GLU A 67 -13.40 -33.85 10.60
CA GLU A 67 -12.95 -35.23 10.74
C GLU A 67 -12.06 -35.33 11.98
N GLY A 68 -12.63 -35.87 13.06
CA GLY A 68 -11.91 -36.16 14.29
C GLY A 68 -10.65 -36.99 14.00
N LYS A 69 -9.50 -36.42 14.37
CA LYS A 69 -8.12 -36.93 14.22
C LYS A 69 -7.50 -36.68 12.85
N HIS A 70 -6.64 -35.65 12.82
CA HIS A 70 -5.55 -35.48 11.84
C HIS A 70 -4.49 -36.59 11.96
N GLU A 71 -4.88 -37.87 11.86
CA GLU A 71 -3.97 -39.03 11.80
C GLU A 71 -4.22 -39.76 10.47
N LEU A 72 -3.69 -39.23 9.37
CA LEU A 72 -3.52 -40.04 8.17
C LEU A 72 -2.31 -40.96 8.38
N LEU A 73 -2.60 -42.25 8.54
CA LEU A 73 -1.77 -43.46 8.31
C LEU A 73 -0.25 -43.23 8.15
N PHE A 74 0.52 -43.64 9.17
CA PHE A 74 1.98 -43.72 9.09
C PHE A 74 2.45 -44.98 8.37
N TRP A 75 3.57 -44.85 7.64
CA TRP A 75 4.29 -45.95 7.01
C TRP A 75 4.72 -47.03 8.02
N ASP A 76 4.66 -48.28 7.55
CA ASP A 76 5.29 -49.45 8.17
C ASP A 76 6.81 -49.27 8.18
N THR A 77 7.43 -49.18 9.35
CA THR A 77 8.87 -48.98 9.54
C THR A 77 9.70 -50.26 9.30
N ALA A 78 9.13 -51.30 8.71
CA ALA A 78 9.82 -52.57 8.56
C ALA A 78 10.99 -52.57 7.54
N ASN A 79 11.07 -51.63 6.57
CA ASN A 79 12.00 -51.79 5.42
C ASN A 79 12.75 -50.54 4.88
N SER A 80 12.80 -49.40 5.59
CA SER A 80 13.62 -48.26 5.14
C SER A 80 14.93 -48.17 5.94
N SER A 81 16.07 -48.24 5.26
CA SER A 81 17.43 -48.17 5.84
C SER A 81 17.96 -46.74 6.00
N THR A 82 17.10 -45.72 6.03
CA THR A 82 17.51 -44.33 6.33
C THR A 82 16.83 -43.83 7.60
N LEU A 83 17.66 -43.53 8.61
CA LEU A 83 17.22 -42.98 9.89
C LEU A 83 16.53 -41.62 9.70
N PRO A 84 15.47 -41.31 10.47
CA PRO A 84 14.90 -39.98 10.52
C PRO A 84 15.86 -38.96 11.17
N SER A 85 15.75 -37.69 10.79
CA SER A 85 16.58 -36.61 11.34
C SER A 85 16.32 -36.38 12.82
N TRP A 86 17.38 -36.45 13.62
CA TRP A 86 17.40 -36.08 15.04
C TRP A 86 17.41 -34.55 15.17
N VAL A 87 16.55 -33.99 16.03
CA VAL A 87 16.67 -32.60 16.48
C VAL A 87 16.62 -32.61 18.01
N TYR A 88 17.66 -32.05 18.64
CA TYR A 88 17.74 -31.84 20.08
C TYR A 88 16.66 -30.85 20.52
N GLN A 89 15.83 -31.22 21.51
CA GLN A 89 15.14 -30.23 22.34
C GLN A 89 16.05 -29.96 23.55
N ASP A 90 16.60 -28.75 23.63
CA ASP A 90 17.12 -28.22 24.89
C ASP A 90 15.91 -28.02 25.81
N ASP A 91 15.66 -29.01 26.69
CA ASP A 91 15.21 -28.87 28.07
C ASP A 91 14.70 -30.24 28.55
N ASP A 92 15.24 -30.67 29.69
CA ASP A 92 15.04 -31.92 30.45
C ASP A 92 15.88 -33.16 30.07
N GLU A 93 16.74 -33.56 31.02
CA GLU A 93 17.55 -34.79 31.08
C GLU A 93 16.69 -36.07 31.15
N SER A 94 15.90 -36.33 30.12
CA SER A 94 15.38 -37.67 29.84
C SER A 94 15.47 -37.95 28.34
N ASP A 95 16.57 -38.56 27.93
CA ASP A 95 16.91 -38.92 26.55
C ASP A 95 15.88 -39.87 25.91
N LYS A 96 14.81 -39.28 25.35
CA LYS A 96 14.00 -39.88 24.30
C LYS A 96 13.64 -38.80 23.28
N GLY A 97 14.47 -38.67 22.24
CA GLY A 97 14.09 -37.89 21.06
C GLY A 97 12.84 -38.50 20.40
N GLU A 98 11.79 -37.72 20.24
CA GLU A 98 10.60 -38.12 19.51
C GLU A 98 10.66 -37.69 18.04
N LEU A 99 10.25 -38.60 17.16
CA LEU A 99 10.01 -38.38 15.74
C LEU A 99 8.84 -37.39 15.56
N LYS A 100 9.11 -36.10 15.32
CA LYS A 100 8.07 -35.12 14.97
C LYS A 100 7.97 -34.97 13.44
N LYS A 101 6.95 -35.60 12.83
CA LYS A 101 6.37 -35.13 11.56
C LYS A 101 5.01 -34.53 11.88
N ARG A 102 4.90 -33.20 11.85
CA ARG A 102 3.63 -32.51 12.07
C ARG A 102 2.89 -32.39 10.73
N LEU A 103 1.92 -33.27 10.52
CA LEU A 103 1.01 -33.19 9.37
C LEU A 103 -0.30 -32.54 9.84
N TYR A 104 -0.65 -31.37 9.30
CA TYR A 104 -1.93 -30.72 9.56
C TYR A 104 -2.79 -30.79 8.31
N ILE A 105 -4.04 -31.25 8.42
CA ILE A 105 -4.93 -31.42 7.28
C ILE A 105 -6.23 -30.67 7.54
N GLY A 106 -6.58 -29.71 6.70
CA GLY A 106 -7.91 -29.11 6.67
C GLY A 106 -8.68 -29.59 5.45
N ILE A 107 -9.97 -29.88 5.62
CA ILE A 107 -10.86 -30.28 4.54
C ILE A 107 -11.97 -29.23 4.41
N LEU A 108 -12.18 -28.77 3.18
CA LEU A 108 -13.19 -27.77 2.85
C LEU A 108 -14.08 -28.24 1.71
N HIS A 109 -15.40 -28.12 1.88
CA HIS A 109 -16.37 -28.39 0.84
C HIS A 109 -17.15 -27.13 0.47
N PHE A 110 -17.36 -26.88 -0.82
CA PHE A 110 -18.15 -25.74 -1.31
C PHE A 110 -18.62 -25.97 -2.74
N ASP A 111 -19.62 -25.21 -3.16
CA ASP A 111 -20.14 -25.24 -4.52
C ASP A 111 -19.72 -23.97 -5.27
N TYR A 112 -19.14 -24.13 -6.46
CA TYR A 112 -18.71 -23.02 -7.29
C TYR A 112 -19.10 -23.26 -8.75
N LYS A 113 -19.87 -22.32 -9.32
CA LYS A 113 -20.40 -22.39 -10.70
C LYS A 113 -21.11 -23.72 -11.03
N GLY A 114 -21.81 -24.29 -10.05
CA GLY A 114 -22.56 -25.55 -10.22
C GLY A 114 -21.74 -26.83 -10.06
N THR A 115 -20.47 -26.72 -9.67
CA THR A 115 -19.59 -27.86 -9.37
C THR A 115 -19.28 -27.89 -7.88
N ARG A 116 -19.44 -29.07 -7.26
CA ARG A 116 -19.02 -29.33 -5.88
C ARG A 116 -17.51 -29.57 -5.84
N PHE A 117 -16.82 -28.85 -4.98
CA PHE A 117 -15.40 -29.00 -4.70
C PHE A 117 -15.20 -29.59 -3.30
N THR A 118 -14.19 -30.45 -3.19
CA THR A 118 -13.56 -30.86 -1.94
C THR A 118 -12.10 -30.45 -2.01
N ILE A 119 -11.61 -29.71 -1.01
CA ILE A 119 -10.22 -29.29 -0.95
C ILE A 119 -9.56 -29.86 0.28
N TYR A 120 -8.38 -30.43 0.07
CA TYR A 120 -7.45 -30.77 1.13
C TYR A 120 -6.37 -29.68 1.20
N LYS A 121 -6.23 -29.03 2.35
CA LYS A 121 -5.08 -28.19 2.70
C LYS A 121 -4.19 -28.99 3.63
N ILE A 122 -2.98 -29.30 3.21
CA ILE A 122 -2.08 -30.20 3.92
C ILE A 122 -0.78 -29.45 4.20
N THR A 123 -0.46 -29.24 5.47
CA THR A 123 0.77 -28.60 5.92
C THR A 123 1.71 -29.66 6.47
N TYR A 124 2.95 -29.69 6.00
CA TYR A 124 3.98 -30.66 6.42
C TYR A 124 5.38 -30.05 6.38
N ASP A 125 6.28 -30.57 7.21
CA ASP A 125 7.68 -30.16 7.22
C ASP A 125 8.45 -30.87 6.09
N SER A 126 9.14 -30.11 5.26
CA SER A 126 9.96 -30.65 4.15
C SER A 126 11.44 -30.68 4.53
N GLY A 127 11.95 -31.89 4.80
CA GLY A 127 13.38 -32.16 4.96
C GLY A 127 14.05 -31.60 6.22
N ALA A 128 15.38 -31.63 6.26
CA ALA A 128 16.20 -31.29 7.43
C ALA A 128 16.29 -29.77 7.73
N SER A 129 15.79 -28.91 6.85
CA SER A 129 15.90 -27.44 6.98
C SER A 129 14.73 -26.79 7.74
N GLY A 130 13.75 -27.57 8.22
CA GLY A 130 12.62 -27.05 8.99
C GLY A 130 11.66 -26.15 8.20
N ASN A 131 11.65 -26.25 6.86
CA ASN A 131 10.77 -25.43 6.02
C ASN A 131 9.37 -26.06 5.96
N THR A 132 8.36 -25.31 6.40
CA THR A 132 6.97 -25.72 6.27
C THR A 132 6.49 -25.60 4.83
N CYS A 133 5.95 -26.69 4.29
CA CYS A 133 5.29 -26.75 2.99
C CYS A 133 3.77 -26.81 3.15
N VAL A 134 3.04 -26.17 2.22
CA VAL A 134 1.58 -26.25 2.16
C VAL A 134 1.18 -26.81 0.79
N LEU A 135 0.47 -27.92 0.78
CA LEU A 135 -0.12 -28.54 -0.40
C LEU A 135 -1.63 -28.35 -0.37
N TYR A 136 -2.19 -27.91 -1.49
CA TYR A 136 -3.62 -27.90 -1.75
C TYR A 136 -3.92 -28.96 -2.81
N ASP A 137 -4.96 -29.78 -2.60
CA ASP A 137 -5.51 -30.61 -3.68
C ASP A 137 -7.00 -30.29 -3.85
N PHE A 138 -7.35 -29.79 -5.03
CA PHE A 138 -8.72 -29.47 -5.40
C PHE A 138 -9.34 -30.66 -6.12
N ILE A 139 -10.34 -31.26 -5.51
CA ILE A 139 -11.01 -32.46 -5.98
C ILE A 139 -12.43 -32.11 -6.40
N PHE A 140 -12.77 -32.39 -7.66
CA PHE A 140 -14.07 -32.06 -8.24
C PHE A 140 -14.36 -32.91 -9.49
N GLN A 141 -15.60 -32.91 -9.95
CA GLN A 141 -15.98 -33.51 -11.23
C GLN A 141 -16.38 -32.40 -12.21
N ASP A 142 -15.84 -32.46 -13.44
CA ASP A 142 -16.18 -31.52 -14.50
C ASP A 142 -16.72 -32.29 -15.71
N PRO A 143 -18.06 -32.33 -15.90
CA PRO A 143 -18.66 -33.08 -17.00
C PRO A 143 -18.39 -32.46 -18.38
N THR A 144 -17.85 -31.24 -18.43
CA THR A 144 -17.54 -30.53 -19.69
C THR A 144 -16.19 -30.93 -20.27
N VAL A 145 -15.33 -31.57 -19.48
CA VAL A 145 -13.96 -31.92 -19.86
C VAL A 145 -13.93 -33.35 -20.41
N GLN A 146 -13.61 -33.46 -21.70
CA GLN A 146 -13.43 -34.77 -22.36
C GLN A 146 -11.98 -35.26 -22.32
N ASP A 147 -11.01 -34.34 -22.20
CA ASP A 147 -9.59 -34.63 -22.05
C ASP A 147 -8.97 -33.71 -20.98
N LEU A 148 -8.43 -34.34 -19.94
CA LEU A 148 -7.85 -33.69 -18.76
C LEU A 148 -6.52 -32.98 -19.06
N ASN A 149 -5.85 -33.34 -20.16
CA ASN A 149 -4.50 -32.83 -20.46
C ASN A 149 -4.49 -31.56 -21.34
N THR A 150 -5.62 -31.17 -21.92
CA THR A 150 -5.66 -30.10 -22.94
C THR A 150 -6.68 -29.00 -22.67
N GLN A 151 -7.60 -29.17 -21.72
CA GLN A 151 -8.71 -28.22 -21.48
C GLN A 151 -8.63 -27.55 -20.10
N LYS A 152 -8.86 -26.24 -20.07
CA LYS A 152 -9.03 -25.49 -18.80
C LYS A 152 -10.33 -25.91 -18.14
N THR A 153 -10.21 -26.55 -16.99
CA THR A 153 -11.34 -27.03 -16.18
C THR A 153 -11.96 -25.91 -15.35
N VAL A 154 -13.14 -26.14 -14.76
CA VAL A 154 -13.76 -25.22 -13.79
C VAL A 154 -12.84 -24.92 -12.59
N GLY A 155 -11.98 -25.87 -12.18
CA GLY A 155 -10.97 -25.66 -11.14
C GLY A 155 -9.90 -24.63 -11.53
N HIS A 156 -9.44 -24.62 -12.78
CA HIS A 156 -8.51 -23.60 -13.27
C HIS A 156 -9.15 -22.20 -13.27
N ASN A 157 -10.45 -22.13 -13.62
CA ASN A 157 -11.20 -20.88 -13.56
C ASN A 157 -11.38 -20.39 -12.12
N LEU A 158 -11.66 -21.30 -11.17
CA LEU A 158 -11.72 -20.97 -9.75
C LEU A 158 -10.40 -20.37 -9.26
N ILE A 159 -9.28 -21.05 -9.49
CA ILE A 159 -7.95 -20.57 -9.06
C ILE A 159 -7.65 -19.20 -9.70
N SER A 160 -7.94 -19.05 -10.99
CA SER A 160 -7.77 -17.77 -11.70
C SER A 160 -8.62 -16.66 -11.09
N ASP A 161 -9.88 -16.95 -10.75
CA ASP A 161 -10.79 -15.98 -10.13
C ASP A 161 -10.36 -15.63 -8.69
N VAL A 162 -9.85 -16.60 -7.93
CA VAL A 162 -9.28 -16.38 -6.59
C VAL A 162 -8.06 -15.47 -6.68
N TYR A 163 -7.11 -15.73 -7.58
CA TYR A 163 -5.93 -14.88 -7.74
C TYR A 163 -6.27 -13.50 -8.31
N ARG A 164 -7.22 -13.39 -9.25
CA ARG A 164 -7.71 -12.09 -9.73
C ARG A 164 -8.36 -11.30 -8.62
N TRP A 165 -9.18 -11.94 -7.80
CA TRP A 165 -9.80 -11.31 -6.64
C TRP A 165 -8.76 -10.96 -5.56
N ALA A 166 -7.75 -11.79 -5.37
CA ALA A 166 -6.64 -11.53 -4.44
C ALA A 166 -5.80 -10.34 -4.92
N GLY A 167 -5.54 -10.24 -6.22
CA GLY A 167 -4.82 -9.13 -6.85
C GLY A 167 -5.65 -7.86 -6.97
N SER A 168 -6.99 -7.96 -6.99
CA SER A 168 -7.85 -6.78 -7.01
C SER A 168 -7.73 -6.00 -5.70
N LEU A 169 -7.58 -4.68 -5.82
CA LEU A 169 -7.72 -3.75 -4.72
C LEU A 169 -9.18 -3.72 -4.26
N LYS A 170 -9.43 -3.88 -2.96
CA LYS A 170 -10.76 -3.84 -2.35
C LYS A 170 -10.75 -2.81 -1.24
N ASP A 171 -11.17 -1.59 -1.54
CA ASP A 171 -11.08 -0.47 -0.59
C ASP A 171 -9.68 -0.38 0.05
N GLU A 172 -8.65 -0.56 -0.77
CA GLU A 172 -7.24 -0.70 -0.42
C GLU A 172 -6.42 -0.05 -1.52
N ILE A 173 -5.18 0.37 -1.21
CA ILE A 173 -4.19 0.73 -2.22
C ILE A 173 -2.93 -0.13 -2.07
N TRP A 174 -2.11 -0.21 -3.11
CA TRP A 174 -0.79 -0.81 -3.02
C TRP A 174 0.20 0.18 -2.42
N VAL A 175 0.99 -0.26 -1.45
CA VAL A 175 2.08 0.50 -0.85
C VAL A 175 3.38 -0.29 -0.98
N PHE A 176 4.41 0.34 -1.54
CA PHE A 176 5.76 -0.21 -1.57
C PHE A 176 6.59 0.38 -0.45
N GLN A 177 7.08 -0.48 0.44
CA GLN A 177 7.95 -0.14 1.55
C GLN A 177 8.80 -1.37 1.90
N ASP A 178 10.04 -1.14 2.35
CA ASP A 178 10.95 -2.20 2.83
C ASP A 178 11.16 -3.35 1.82
N GLY A 179 11.13 -3.01 0.52
CA GLY A 179 11.40 -3.94 -0.58
C GLY A 179 10.24 -4.79 -1.07
N TYR A 180 9.02 -4.60 -0.56
CA TYR A 180 7.86 -5.38 -1.02
C TYR A 180 6.59 -4.54 -1.16
N TRP A 181 5.66 -5.04 -1.99
CA TRP A 181 4.33 -4.48 -2.15
C TRP A 181 3.37 -5.09 -1.11
N SER A 182 2.62 -4.23 -0.43
CA SER A 182 1.56 -4.63 0.51
C SER A 182 0.29 -3.82 0.24
N LYS A 183 -0.85 -4.32 0.72
CA LYS A 183 -2.10 -3.57 0.63
C LYS A 183 -2.33 -2.77 1.90
N ASP A 184 -2.72 -1.51 1.75
CA ASP A 184 -2.96 -0.60 2.86
C ASP A 184 -4.39 -0.04 2.84
N LYS A 185 -5.21 -0.53 3.76
CA LYS A 185 -6.59 -0.06 3.99
C LYS A 185 -6.64 1.23 4.80
N SER A 186 -5.66 1.46 5.68
CA SER A 186 -5.60 2.67 6.51
C SER A 186 -5.37 3.90 5.63
N LEU A 187 -4.42 3.79 4.70
CA LEU A 187 -4.13 4.83 3.73
C LEU A 187 -5.30 5.04 2.76
N TRP A 188 -5.99 3.98 2.34
CA TRP A 188 -7.24 4.11 1.58
C TRP A 188 -8.32 4.91 2.33
N ASN A 189 -8.53 4.62 3.62
CA ASN A 189 -9.49 5.39 4.44
C ASN A 189 -9.08 6.86 4.57
N SER A 190 -7.78 7.14 4.66
CA SER A 190 -7.23 8.50 4.65
C SER A 190 -7.57 9.22 3.33
N ILE A 191 -7.42 8.54 2.18
CA ILE A 191 -7.83 9.07 0.86
C ILE A 191 -9.34 9.34 0.83
N CYS A 192 -10.17 8.38 1.28
CA CYS A 192 -11.62 8.53 1.28
C CYS A 192 -12.12 9.67 2.18
N SER A 193 -11.41 9.96 3.27
CA SER A 193 -11.75 11.04 4.19
C SER A 193 -11.32 12.43 3.71
N ALA A 194 -10.55 12.54 2.62
CA ALA A 194 -10.15 13.82 2.04
C ALA A 194 -11.37 14.68 1.70
N ASN A 195 -11.40 15.90 2.22
CA ASN A 195 -12.50 16.84 2.01
C ASN A 195 -12.04 17.99 1.10
N PRO A 196 -12.63 18.16 -0.10
CA PRO A 196 -12.32 19.26 -1.00
C PRO A 196 -12.41 20.64 -0.34
N ASP A 197 -13.35 20.83 0.58
CA ASP A 197 -13.60 22.12 1.24
C ASP A 197 -12.45 22.56 2.15
N THR A 198 -11.59 21.62 2.56
CA THR A 198 -10.42 21.92 3.41
C THR A 198 -9.23 22.45 2.60
N LEU A 199 -9.23 22.24 1.29
CA LEU A 199 -8.17 22.67 0.40
C LEU A 199 -8.45 24.11 -0.05
N VAL A 200 -7.69 25.08 0.47
CA VAL A 200 -7.80 26.49 0.08
C VAL A 200 -6.75 26.77 -0.99
N LEU A 201 -7.05 26.39 -2.23
CA LEU A 201 -6.24 26.70 -3.40
C LEU A 201 -7.07 27.50 -4.41
N GLU A 202 -6.40 28.12 -5.37
CA GLU A 202 -7.07 28.77 -6.49
C GLU A 202 -7.87 27.73 -7.31
N SER A 203 -9.12 28.06 -7.65
CA SER A 203 -10.02 27.11 -8.32
C SER A 203 -9.48 26.68 -9.68
N GLU A 204 -8.96 27.61 -10.47
CA GLU A 204 -8.39 27.33 -11.80
C GLU A 204 -7.21 26.37 -11.71
N PHE A 205 -6.35 26.55 -10.70
CA PHE A 205 -5.20 25.69 -10.46
C PHE A 205 -5.63 24.25 -10.15
N LEU A 206 -6.57 24.08 -9.23
CA LEU A 206 -7.08 22.75 -8.85
C LEU A 206 -7.84 22.07 -10.00
N ASP A 207 -8.64 22.83 -10.73
CA ASP A 207 -9.44 22.32 -11.85
C ASP A 207 -8.56 21.87 -13.02
N SER A 208 -7.46 22.59 -13.30
CA SER A 208 -6.46 22.16 -14.29
C SER A 208 -5.87 20.79 -13.92
N LEU A 209 -5.47 20.63 -12.66
CA LEU A 209 -4.82 19.43 -12.15
C LEU A 209 -5.77 18.21 -12.14
N ARG A 210 -7.04 18.43 -11.78
CA ARG A 210 -8.12 17.45 -11.93
C ARG A 210 -8.34 17.06 -13.40
N MET A 211 -8.40 18.05 -14.29
CA MET A 211 -8.62 17.84 -15.72
C MET A 211 -7.49 17.00 -16.33
N ASP A 212 -6.23 17.30 -16.01
CA ASP A 212 -5.08 16.53 -16.51
C ASP A 212 -5.10 15.08 -16.07
N THR A 213 -5.48 14.83 -14.82
CA THR A 213 -5.59 13.48 -14.26
C THR A 213 -6.72 12.71 -14.94
N ARG A 214 -7.90 13.32 -15.05
CA ARG A 214 -9.10 12.68 -15.61
C ARG A 214 -8.96 12.42 -17.13
N THR A 215 -8.58 13.45 -17.88
CA THR A 215 -8.51 13.37 -19.35
C THR A 215 -7.43 12.41 -19.83
N PHE A 216 -6.34 12.24 -19.06
CA PHE A 216 -5.32 11.24 -19.35
C PHE A 216 -5.92 9.84 -19.52
N PHE A 217 -6.82 9.43 -18.61
CA PHE A 217 -7.44 8.11 -18.66
C PHE A 217 -8.56 8.02 -19.71
N GLU A 218 -9.37 9.07 -19.85
CA GLU A 218 -10.47 9.12 -20.83
C GLU A 218 -9.95 9.06 -22.28
N ASN A 219 -8.76 9.62 -22.54
CA ASN A 219 -8.20 9.75 -23.89
C ASN A 219 -7.30 8.59 -24.34
N SER A 220 -7.27 7.45 -23.64
CA SER A 220 -6.45 6.27 -24.00
C SER A 220 -6.52 5.88 -25.48
N LYS A 221 -7.72 5.87 -26.07
CA LYS A 221 -7.95 5.57 -27.50
C LYS A 221 -7.36 6.62 -28.44
N ILE A 222 -7.28 7.88 -28.00
CA ILE A 222 -6.68 8.98 -28.77
C ILE A 222 -5.17 8.79 -28.83
N TYR A 223 -4.53 8.48 -27.69
CA TYR A 223 -3.10 8.16 -27.64
C TYR A 223 -2.73 7.03 -28.62
N GLN A 224 -3.50 5.93 -28.60
CA GLN A 224 -3.29 4.81 -29.54
C GLN A 224 -3.45 5.23 -31.00
N LYS A 225 -4.48 6.01 -31.35
CA LYS A 225 -4.70 6.49 -32.73
C LYS A 225 -3.58 7.40 -33.23
N LEU A 226 -3.01 8.21 -32.33
CA LEU A 226 -1.91 9.12 -32.65
C LEU A 226 -0.54 8.43 -32.65
N GLY A 227 -0.44 7.17 -32.22
CA GLY A 227 0.81 6.43 -32.17
C GLY A 227 1.80 6.94 -31.11
N VAL A 228 1.31 7.68 -30.10
CA VAL A 228 2.14 8.22 -29.01
C VAL A 228 2.02 7.36 -27.75
N PRO A 229 3.08 7.22 -26.94
CA PRO A 229 3.03 6.47 -25.69
C PRO A 229 1.94 7.01 -24.76
N TRP A 230 1.04 6.14 -24.29
CA TRP A 230 0.02 6.49 -23.30
C TRP A 230 0.62 6.49 -21.89
N LYS A 231 1.51 7.45 -21.62
CA LYS A 231 2.10 7.70 -20.30
C LYS A 231 2.13 9.20 -20.03
N ARG A 232 2.11 9.59 -18.76
CA ARG A 232 2.21 11.00 -18.37
C ARG A 232 2.80 11.12 -16.98
N GLY A 233 3.65 12.13 -16.76
CA GLY A 233 4.15 12.51 -15.45
C GLY A 233 3.64 13.87 -15.02
N LEU A 234 3.12 13.96 -13.78
CA LEU A 234 2.79 15.21 -13.09
C LEU A 234 3.78 15.42 -11.93
N LEU A 235 4.39 16.60 -11.85
CA LEU A 235 5.32 16.95 -10.78
C LEU A 235 4.77 18.13 -9.97
N LEU A 236 4.54 17.91 -8.68
CA LEU A 236 4.03 18.88 -7.72
C LEU A 236 5.22 19.49 -6.96
N LEU A 237 5.53 20.74 -7.25
CA LEU A 237 6.70 21.46 -6.75
C LEU A 237 6.30 22.44 -5.64
N GLY A 238 7.18 22.70 -4.68
CA GLY A 238 7.07 23.86 -3.79
C GLY A 238 7.27 23.53 -2.32
N PRO A 239 7.29 24.53 -1.42
CA PRO A 239 7.62 24.33 -0.01
C PRO A 239 6.66 23.35 0.72
N PRO A 240 7.13 22.73 1.82
CA PRO A 240 6.31 21.81 2.61
C PRO A 240 5.10 22.53 3.23
N GLY A 241 4.00 21.79 3.41
CA GLY A 241 2.82 22.29 4.12
C GLY A 241 1.85 23.16 3.29
N ASN A 242 1.97 23.17 1.95
CA ASN A 242 1.08 23.94 1.07
C ASN A 242 0.02 23.10 0.33
N GLY A 243 -0.20 21.85 0.74
CA GLY A 243 -1.34 21.06 0.25
C GLY A 243 -1.06 20.10 -0.90
N LYS A 244 0.21 19.80 -1.24
CA LYS A 244 0.59 18.81 -2.26
C LYS A 244 -0.03 17.42 -1.99
N THR A 245 0.26 16.85 -0.82
CA THR A 245 -0.26 15.52 -0.40
C THR A 245 -1.78 15.49 -0.29
N GLU A 246 -2.41 16.56 0.23
CA GLU A 246 -3.87 16.65 0.31
C GLU A 246 -4.52 16.75 -1.08
N THR A 247 -3.88 17.44 -2.02
CA THR A 247 -4.31 17.47 -3.43
C THR A 247 -4.21 16.10 -4.07
N ILE A 248 -3.14 15.34 -3.81
CA ILE A 248 -3.02 13.95 -4.26
C ILE A 248 -4.18 13.12 -3.73
N LYS A 249 -4.44 13.13 -2.42
CA LYS A 249 -5.57 12.37 -1.83
C LYS A 249 -6.89 12.71 -2.50
N LEU A 250 -7.13 14.00 -2.76
CA LEU A 250 -8.33 14.44 -3.45
C LEU A 250 -8.44 13.85 -4.88
N LEU A 251 -7.36 13.88 -5.65
CA LEU A 251 -7.34 13.26 -6.98
C LEU A 251 -7.58 11.76 -6.95
N LEU A 252 -6.98 11.07 -5.98
CA LEU A 252 -7.14 9.62 -5.84
C LEU A 252 -8.56 9.25 -5.45
N LYS A 253 -9.19 10.05 -4.57
CA LYS A 253 -10.60 9.88 -4.19
C LYS A 253 -11.55 10.07 -5.38
N GLU A 254 -11.21 10.97 -6.30
CA GLU A 254 -11.98 11.21 -7.53
C GLU A 254 -11.65 10.21 -8.65
N SER A 255 -10.50 9.54 -8.56
CA SER A 255 -10.04 8.52 -9.51
C SER A 255 -10.69 7.16 -9.26
N ARG A 256 -10.81 6.37 -10.32
CA ARG A 256 -11.26 4.97 -10.28
C ARG A 256 -10.15 3.97 -10.66
N GLN A 257 -8.90 4.45 -10.71
CA GLN A 257 -7.76 3.66 -11.17
C GLN A 257 -7.06 2.97 -10.00
N SER A 258 -6.29 1.92 -10.30
CA SER A 258 -5.42 1.29 -9.31
C SER A 258 -4.39 2.29 -8.80
N VAL A 259 -4.16 2.33 -7.49
CA VAL A 259 -3.24 3.28 -6.86
C VAL A 259 -2.04 2.53 -6.29
N LEU A 260 -0.86 2.98 -6.69
CA LEU A 260 0.44 2.47 -6.26
C LEU A 260 1.19 3.59 -5.56
N TYR A 261 1.42 3.46 -4.26
CA TYR A 261 2.05 4.48 -3.43
C TYR A 261 3.45 4.03 -2.99
N VAL A 262 4.48 4.78 -3.33
CA VAL A 262 5.88 4.44 -3.03
C VAL A 262 6.37 5.26 -1.84
N LYS A 263 6.85 4.56 -0.80
CA LYS A 263 7.49 5.20 0.37
C LYS A 263 9.01 5.14 0.35
N SER A 264 9.59 4.17 -0.33
CA SER A 264 11.04 4.01 -0.46
C SER A 264 11.40 3.29 -1.76
N PHE A 265 12.64 3.44 -2.21
CA PHE A 265 13.21 2.60 -3.28
C PHE A 265 14.08 1.45 -2.76
N THR A 266 14.30 1.39 -1.45
CA THR A 266 15.25 0.45 -0.83
C THR A 266 14.70 -0.97 -0.79
N THR A 267 15.57 -1.93 -1.08
CA THR A 267 15.35 -3.37 -0.90
C THR A 267 16.60 -4.00 -0.30
N ASP A 268 16.51 -5.21 0.24
CA ASP A 268 17.67 -5.99 0.71
C ASP A 268 18.71 -6.23 -0.38
N SER A 269 18.30 -6.18 -1.65
CA SER A 269 19.16 -6.38 -2.82
C SER A 269 19.58 -5.07 -3.51
N GLY A 270 19.34 -3.93 -2.86
CA GLY A 270 19.69 -2.59 -3.36
C GLY A 270 18.54 -1.84 -4.01
N ALA A 271 18.74 -0.53 -4.19
CA ALA A 271 17.70 0.39 -4.66
C ALA A 271 17.38 0.25 -6.16
N GLU A 272 18.34 -0.19 -6.99
CA GLU A 272 18.10 -0.49 -8.41
C GLU A 272 16.97 -1.51 -8.57
N LEU A 273 17.04 -2.63 -7.84
CA LEU A 273 16.01 -3.66 -7.89
C LEU A 273 14.68 -3.16 -7.33
N GLY A 274 14.68 -2.25 -6.37
CA GLY A 274 13.46 -1.62 -5.86
C GLY A 274 12.77 -0.77 -6.92
N VAL A 275 13.51 0.15 -7.55
CA VAL A 275 12.99 0.97 -8.65
C VAL A 275 12.42 0.08 -9.76
N ARG A 276 13.18 -0.93 -10.19
CA ARG A 276 12.72 -1.86 -11.22
C ARG A 276 11.44 -2.60 -10.82
N SER A 277 11.39 -3.14 -9.59
CA SER A 277 10.22 -3.86 -9.06
C SER A 277 8.98 -2.96 -8.97
N ILE A 278 9.17 -1.68 -8.68
CA ILE A 278 8.08 -0.70 -8.62
C ILE A 278 7.47 -0.50 -10.01
N PHE A 279 8.29 -0.25 -11.02
CA PHE A 279 7.80 -0.02 -12.39
C PHE A 279 7.28 -1.30 -13.04
N GLU A 280 7.84 -2.48 -12.75
CA GLU A 280 7.29 -3.77 -13.17
C GLU A 280 5.88 -4.00 -12.58
N HIS A 281 5.70 -3.69 -11.29
CA HIS A 281 4.37 -3.76 -10.66
C HIS A 281 3.40 -2.74 -11.24
N ALA A 282 3.87 -1.53 -11.57
CA ALA A 282 3.07 -0.51 -12.24
C ALA A 282 2.58 -0.96 -13.63
N ARG A 283 3.46 -1.55 -14.44
CA ARG A 283 3.08 -2.12 -15.75
C ARG A 283 2.07 -3.25 -15.61
N ALA A 284 2.20 -4.10 -14.58
CA ALA A 284 1.27 -5.19 -14.32
C ALA A 284 -0.12 -4.71 -13.86
N ASN A 285 -0.20 -3.52 -13.25
CA ASN A 285 -1.43 -2.93 -12.74
C ASN A 285 -2.02 -1.84 -13.65
N ALA A 286 -1.41 -1.57 -14.81
CA ALA A 286 -1.91 -0.56 -15.73
C ALA A 286 -3.32 -0.91 -16.24
N PRO A 287 -4.25 0.07 -16.35
CA PRO A 287 -4.06 1.48 -16.05
C PRO A 287 -4.03 1.81 -14.54
N CYS A 288 -3.06 2.63 -14.13
CA CYS A 288 -2.84 2.95 -12.72
C CYS A 288 -2.28 4.36 -12.51
N ILE A 289 -2.35 4.82 -11.26
CA ILE A 289 -1.66 6.02 -10.76
C ILE A 289 -0.50 5.56 -9.88
N LEU A 290 0.72 5.96 -10.24
CA LEU A 290 1.94 5.74 -9.46
C LEU A 290 2.31 7.02 -8.70
N ILE A 291 2.35 6.97 -7.38
CA ILE A 291 2.63 8.11 -6.51
C ILE A 291 4.01 7.96 -5.90
N ILE A 292 4.81 9.01 -5.99
CA ILE A 292 6.16 9.10 -5.42
C ILE A 292 6.26 10.42 -4.66
N GLU A 293 6.09 10.38 -3.34
CA GLU A 293 6.25 11.60 -2.52
C GLU A 293 7.71 11.84 -2.16
N ASP A 294 8.08 13.11 -1.99
CA ASP A 294 9.42 13.55 -1.59
C ASP A 294 10.53 13.01 -2.52
N LEU A 295 10.35 13.22 -3.82
CA LEU A 295 11.24 12.74 -4.88
C LEU A 295 12.70 13.18 -4.66
N ASP A 296 12.91 14.37 -4.10
CA ASP A 296 14.23 14.90 -3.72
C ASP A 296 14.93 14.06 -2.66
N SER A 297 14.17 13.44 -1.75
CA SER A 297 14.70 12.54 -0.73
C SER A 297 14.89 11.11 -1.25
N LEU A 298 14.05 10.68 -2.21
CA LEU A 298 14.08 9.32 -2.75
C LEU A 298 15.11 9.13 -3.87
N VAL A 299 15.32 10.14 -4.72
CA VAL A 299 16.20 10.05 -5.90
C VAL A 299 17.59 10.58 -5.55
N THR A 300 18.38 9.75 -4.88
CA THR A 300 19.80 10.03 -4.64
C THR A 300 20.62 9.92 -5.92
N SER A 301 21.86 10.41 -5.91
CA SER A 301 22.80 10.32 -7.05
C SER A 301 22.99 8.88 -7.56
N GLU A 302 23.03 7.91 -6.66
CA GLU A 302 23.20 6.48 -6.99
C GLU A 302 21.96 5.87 -7.64
N VAL A 303 20.76 6.28 -7.24
CA VAL A 303 19.49 5.70 -7.71
C VAL A 303 18.97 6.41 -8.96
N ARG A 304 19.43 7.65 -9.21
CA ARG A 304 18.95 8.55 -10.26
C ARG A 304 18.93 7.94 -11.64
N SER A 305 20.03 7.31 -12.07
CA SER A 305 20.14 6.74 -13.41
C SER A 305 19.12 5.62 -13.63
N PHE A 306 18.95 4.74 -12.63
CA PHE A 306 17.97 3.66 -12.68
C PHE A 306 16.53 4.19 -12.72
N PHE A 307 16.22 5.17 -11.87
CA PHE A 307 14.90 5.82 -11.86
C PHE A 307 14.56 6.46 -13.21
N LEU A 308 15.50 7.22 -13.78
CA LEU A 308 15.30 7.87 -15.08
C LEU A 308 15.14 6.85 -16.22
N ASN A 309 15.90 5.75 -16.19
CA ASN A 309 15.79 4.69 -17.20
C ASN A 309 14.41 4.01 -17.16
N GLU A 310 13.88 3.74 -15.96
CA GLU A 310 12.55 3.15 -15.80
C GLU A 310 11.43 4.14 -16.17
N LEU A 311 11.60 5.44 -15.88
CA LEU A 311 10.65 6.50 -16.23
C LEU A 311 10.60 6.79 -17.75
N ASP A 312 11.76 6.84 -18.40
CA ASP A 312 11.88 6.99 -19.85
C ASP A 312 11.30 5.77 -20.58
N GLY A 313 11.43 4.58 -19.99
CA GLY A 313 10.72 3.38 -20.40
C GLY A 313 11.45 2.58 -21.46
N LEU A 314 12.53 1.88 -21.08
CA LEU A 314 12.98 0.69 -21.83
C LEU A 314 11.86 -0.37 -21.90
N GLY A 315 10.96 -0.39 -20.92
CA GLY A 315 9.66 -1.09 -20.96
C GLY A 315 8.51 -0.15 -21.34
N ARG A 316 7.45 -0.68 -21.99
CA ARG A 316 6.25 0.08 -22.35
C ARG A 316 5.46 0.47 -21.10
N ASN A 317 5.66 1.68 -20.58
CA ASN A 317 4.90 2.27 -19.46
C ASN A 317 3.49 2.73 -19.90
N GLU A 318 2.77 1.93 -20.68
CA GLU A 318 1.44 2.25 -21.18
C GLU A 318 0.39 2.23 -20.06
N GLY A 319 -0.47 3.24 -20.00
CA GLY A 319 -1.54 3.39 -19.01
C GLY A 319 -1.09 3.88 -17.63
N ILE A 320 0.15 4.34 -17.48
CA ILE A 320 0.71 4.78 -16.19
C ILE A 320 0.70 6.31 -16.11
N LEU A 321 -0.02 6.85 -15.11
CA LEU A 321 0.08 8.24 -14.68
C LEU A 321 0.99 8.32 -13.45
N THR A 322 2.17 8.91 -13.59
CA THR A 322 3.08 9.11 -12.45
C THR A 322 2.84 10.48 -11.85
N ILE A 323 2.58 10.55 -10.55
CA ILE A 323 2.45 11.80 -9.79
C ILE A 323 3.57 11.82 -8.76
N ALA A 324 4.44 12.82 -8.82
CA ALA A 324 5.53 12.99 -7.87
C ALA A 324 5.44 14.32 -7.11
N THR A 325 5.92 14.37 -5.88
CA THR A 325 6.06 15.62 -5.11
C THR A 325 7.53 15.91 -4.83
N THR A 326 7.86 17.18 -4.63
CA THR A 326 9.13 17.59 -4.05
C THR A 326 8.93 18.82 -3.17
N ASN A 327 9.64 18.86 -2.05
CA ASN A 327 9.69 20.04 -1.18
C ASN A 327 10.83 20.99 -1.55
N HIS A 328 11.82 20.47 -2.29
CA HIS A 328 13.06 21.14 -2.65
C HIS A 328 13.29 21.05 -4.18
N PRO A 329 12.55 21.83 -4.99
CA PRO A 329 12.72 21.83 -6.45
C PRO A 329 14.16 22.09 -6.91
N GLU A 330 14.94 22.84 -6.12
CA GLU A 330 16.36 23.14 -6.32
C GLU A 330 17.27 21.90 -6.21
N HIS A 331 16.86 20.87 -5.48
CA HIS A 331 17.60 19.62 -5.34
C HIS A 331 17.25 18.58 -6.41
N ILE A 332 16.24 18.86 -7.25
CA ILE A 332 15.84 17.96 -8.32
C ILE A 332 16.75 18.14 -9.53
N ASP A 333 17.22 17.01 -10.07
CA ASP A 333 18.05 16.96 -11.27
C ASP A 333 17.36 17.62 -12.49
N ASP A 334 18.13 18.41 -13.24
CA ASP A 334 17.67 19.09 -14.45
C ASP A 334 17.05 18.15 -15.48
N ALA A 335 17.52 16.91 -15.55
CA ALA A 335 16.98 15.92 -16.46
C ALA A 335 15.57 15.46 -16.02
N ILE A 336 15.22 15.49 -14.74
CA ILE A 336 13.86 15.22 -14.26
C ILE A 336 12.95 16.40 -14.57
N LEU A 337 13.44 17.63 -14.37
CA LEU A 337 12.66 18.85 -14.60
C LEU A 337 12.47 19.13 -16.09
N ASN A 338 13.54 19.19 -16.87
CA ASN A 338 13.54 19.89 -18.15
C ASN A 338 13.50 18.97 -19.37
N ARG A 339 13.62 17.64 -19.20
CA ARG A 339 13.48 16.71 -20.33
C ARG A 339 12.02 16.32 -20.56
N PRO A 340 11.51 16.50 -21.79
CA PRO A 340 10.18 16.02 -22.17
C PRO A 340 10.02 14.51 -21.98
N SER A 341 8.78 14.02 -21.86
CA SER A 341 8.40 12.60 -21.68
C SER A 341 8.57 12.05 -20.26
N ARG A 342 9.15 12.81 -19.31
CA ARG A 342 9.33 12.39 -17.91
C ARG A 342 8.23 12.95 -17.02
N PHE A 343 8.29 14.23 -16.73
CA PHE A 343 7.26 15.00 -16.04
C PHE A 343 6.83 16.15 -16.95
N ASP A 344 5.86 15.85 -17.81
CA ASP A 344 5.38 16.76 -18.86
C ASP A 344 4.60 17.95 -18.29
N VAL A 345 4.00 17.79 -17.11
CA VAL A 345 3.23 18.85 -16.44
C VAL A 345 3.78 19.10 -15.05
N LYS A 346 3.95 20.38 -14.71
CA LYS A 346 4.47 20.83 -13.41
C LYS A 346 3.47 21.77 -12.77
N TYR A 347 3.19 21.53 -11.50
CA TYR A 347 2.28 22.33 -10.68
C TYR A 347 3.04 22.91 -9.49
N SER A 348 3.18 24.23 -9.45
CA SER A 348 3.91 24.94 -8.39
C SER A 348 2.98 25.37 -7.25
N PHE A 349 3.18 24.78 -6.08
CA PHE A 349 2.51 25.10 -4.83
C PHE A 349 3.32 26.17 -4.10
N ASN A 350 3.01 27.43 -4.40
CA ASN A 350 3.63 28.56 -3.74
C ASN A 350 3.08 28.75 -2.32
N LEU A 351 3.75 29.60 -1.53
CA LEU A 351 3.18 30.09 -0.28
C LEU A 351 1.85 30.83 -0.57
N PRO A 352 0.85 30.69 0.32
CA PRO A 352 -0.46 31.28 0.11
C PRO A 352 -0.39 32.80 0.02
N THR A 353 -1.11 33.37 -0.95
CA THR A 353 -1.33 34.82 -1.07
C THR A 353 -2.15 35.34 0.12
N GLU A 354 -2.15 36.66 0.36
CA GLU A 354 -2.95 37.27 1.42
C GLU A 354 -4.45 36.89 1.32
N SER A 355 -4.99 36.83 0.10
CA SER A 355 -6.37 36.40 -0.16
C SER A 355 -6.61 34.94 0.27
N LEU A 356 -5.67 34.04 -0.03
CA LEU A 356 -5.76 32.64 0.39
C LEU A 356 -5.62 32.49 1.91
N ARG A 357 -4.72 33.24 2.55
CA ARG A 357 -4.57 33.25 4.01
C ARG A 357 -5.83 33.77 4.71
N THR A 358 -6.44 34.83 4.17
CA THR A 358 -7.72 35.38 4.64
C THR A 358 -8.83 34.33 4.56
N THR A 359 -8.98 33.68 3.40
CA THR A 359 -9.97 32.62 3.20
C THR A 359 -9.76 31.44 4.15
N TYR A 360 -8.50 31.05 4.37
CA TYR A 360 -8.14 29.98 5.29
C TYR A 360 -8.48 30.34 6.74
N ALA A 361 -8.14 31.55 7.18
CA ALA A 361 -8.44 32.05 8.51
C ALA A 361 -9.96 32.13 8.75
N LEU A 362 -10.72 32.66 7.79
CA LEU A 362 -12.18 32.71 7.86
C LEU A 362 -12.80 31.32 8.07
N LYS A 363 -12.37 30.32 7.29
CA LYS A 363 -12.85 28.94 7.43
C LYS A 363 -12.57 28.37 8.83
N TRP A 364 -11.39 28.67 9.39
CA TRP A 364 -11.05 28.23 10.75
C TRP A 364 -11.88 28.93 11.82
N ILE A 365 -12.06 30.25 11.73
CA ILE A 365 -12.90 31.01 12.67
C ILE A 365 -14.34 30.47 12.65
N GLN A 366 -14.90 30.25 11.46
CA GLN A 366 -16.24 29.66 11.30
C GLN A 366 -16.31 28.25 11.86
N LYS A 367 -15.29 27.42 11.63
CA LYS A 367 -15.21 26.07 12.19
C LYS A 367 -15.21 26.09 13.72
N ILE A 368 -14.44 26.98 14.34
CA ILE A 368 -14.36 27.13 15.79
C ILE A 368 -15.73 27.48 16.37
N LYS A 369 -16.45 28.43 15.75
CA LYS A 369 -17.82 28.79 16.15
C LYS A 369 -18.84 27.66 15.95
N SER A 370 -18.74 26.91 14.85
CA SER A 370 -19.69 25.83 14.56
C SER A 370 -19.63 24.67 15.57
N VAL A 371 -18.50 24.51 16.27
CA VAL A 371 -18.36 23.53 17.37
C VAL A 371 -19.17 23.97 18.60
N GLU A 372 -19.48 25.25 18.75
CA GLU A 372 -20.29 25.79 19.86
C GLU A 372 -21.77 25.43 19.73
N ASP A 373 -22.35 25.57 18.52
CA ASP A 373 -23.79 25.38 18.29
C ASP A 373 -24.25 23.92 18.49
N GLY A 374 -23.33 22.95 18.48
CA GLY A 374 -23.60 21.53 18.67
C GLY A 374 -23.39 21.01 20.10
N SER A 375 -22.89 21.84 21.02
CA SER A 375 -22.59 21.48 22.41
C SER A 375 -23.76 21.85 23.33
N THR A 376 -24.30 20.90 24.09
CA THR A 376 -25.25 21.17 25.18
C THR A 376 -24.57 21.70 26.45
N ASP A 377 -23.25 21.91 26.42
CA ASP A 377 -22.44 22.35 27.54
C ASP A 377 -22.05 23.83 27.36
N ASP A 378 -22.71 24.71 28.11
CA ASP A 378 -22.51 26.18 28.14
C ASP A 378 -21.09 26.59 28.60
N THR A 379 -20.25 25.63 29.02
CA THR A 379 -18.89 25.87 29.53
C THR A 379 -17.86 26.20 28.43
N PHE A 380 -18.17 25.93 27.16
CA PHE A 380 -17.22 26.12 26.05
C PHE A 380 -17.60 27.22 25.03
N SER A 381 -18.02 28.41 25.48
CA SER A 381 -18.18 29.55 24.55
C SER A 381 -16.83 30.23 24.23
N ILE A 382 -16.48 30.35 22.94
CA ILE A 382 -15.36 31.09 22.33
C ILE A 382 -15.95 32.27 21.53
N LYS A 383 -16.19 33.39 22.21
CA LYS A 383 -16.67 34.62 21.56
C LYS A 383 -15.51 35.56 21.22
N PHE A 384 -15.19 35.68 19.94
CA PHE A 384 -14.33 36.75 19.43
C PHE A 384 -15.05 38.09 19.51
N THR A 385 -14.31 39.16 19.83
CA THR A 385 -14.86 40.52 19.90
C THR A 385 -14.86 41.19 18.54
N LYS A 386 -13.89 40.86 17.69
CA LYS A 386 -13.78 41.34 16.30
C LYS A 386 -14.73 40.59 15.38
N SER A 387 -15.08 41.23 14.27
CA SER A 387 -15.81 40.55 13.19
C SER A 387 -14.92 39.49 12.53
N ASP A 388 -15.53 38.44 11.95
CA ASP A 388 -14.77 37.32 11.36
C ASP A 388 -13.87 37.79 10.22
N THR A 389 -14.36 38.72 9.40
CA THR A 389 -13.61 39.33 8.31
C THR A 389 -12.45 40.17 8.81
N GLU A 390 -12.67 40.99 9.84
CA GLU A 390 -11.62 41.84 10.40
C GLU A 390 -10.50 41.00 11.04
N LEU A 391 -10.87 39.98 11.81
CA LEU A 391 -9.90 39.09 12.44
C LEU A 391 -9.11 38.27 11.40
N ALA A 392 -9.78 37.78 10.36
CA ALA A 392 -9.12 37.05 9.29
C ALA A 392 -8.15 37.92 8.48
N ASP A 393 -8.52 39.16 8.17
CA ASP A 393 -7.64 40.12 7.48
C ASP A 393 -6.39 40.45 8.32
N GLU A 394 -6.55 40.61 9.63
CA GLU A 394 -5.43 40.87 10.54
C GLU A 394 -4.49 39.66 10.63
N ILE A 395 -5.03 38.45 10.72
CA ILE A 395 -4.23 37.22 10.67
C ILE A 395 -3.50 37.12 9.33
N ALA A 396 -4.17 37.38 8.21
CA ALA A 396 -3.57 37.28 6.88
C ALA A 396 -2.40 38.25 6.68
N LYS A 397 -2.51 39.48 7.21
CA LYS A 397 -1.43 40.48 7.21
C LYS A 397 -0.29 40.10 8.15
N GLY A 398 -0.59 39.54 9.32
CA GLY A 398 0.41 39.12 10.31
C GLY A 398 1.16 37.82 9.98
N THR A 399 0.74 37.10 8.94
CA THR A 399 1.25 35.76 8.56
C THR A 399 1.86 35.74 7.15
N GLU A 400 2.42 36.85 6.71
CA GLU A 400 3.17 36.90 5.45
C GLU A 400 4.31 35.87 5.45
N GLY A 401 4.46 35.14 4.35
CA GLY A 401 5.48 34.09 4.19
C GLY A 401 5.15 32.76 4.87
N TRP A 402 3.99 32.61 5.52
CA TRP A 402 3.61 31.36 6.17
C TRP A 402 2.98 30.37 5.20
N SER A 403 3.27 29.07 5.38
CA SER A 403 2.53 27.98 4.72
C SER A 403 1.19 27.71 5.39
N PHE A 404 0.30 26.96 4.73
CA PHE A 404 -0.96 26.53 5.34
C PHE A 404 -0.75 25.65 6.58
N ALA A 405 0.35 24.91 6.67
CA ALA A 405 0.70 24.14 7.86
C ALA A 405 0.98 25.05 9.08
N PHE A 406 1.70 26.16 8.91
CA PHE A 406 1.91 27.12 9.98
C PHE A 406 0.63 27.86 10.37
N LEU A 407 -0.22 28.20 9.40
CA LEU A 407 -1.55 28.76 9.69
C LEU A 407 -2.42 27.78 10.50
N LYS A 408 -2.39 26.50 10.13
CA LYS A 408 -3.06 25.44 10.91
C LYS A 408 -2.53 25.38 12.34
N GLU A 409 -1.21 25.43 12.50
CA GLU A 409 -0.57 25.41 13.82
C GLU A 409 -0.98 26.60 14.69
N LEU A 410 -1.14 27.80 14.12
CA LEU A 410 -1.68 28.96 14.84
C LEU A 410 -3.05 28.67 15.46
N PHE A 411 -3.99 28.13 14.67
CA PHE A 411 -5.32 27.83 15.20
C PHE A 411 -5.31 26.67 16.20
N VAL A 412 -4.51 25.63 15.96
CA VAL A 412 -4.39 24.50 16.88
C VAL A 412 -3.76 24.92 18.21
N SER A 413 -2.64 25.63 18.18
CA SER A 413 -1.97 26.16 19.38
C SER A 413 -2.86 27.12 20.17
N PHE A 414 -3.61 27.99 19.48
CA PHE A 414 -4.65 28.83 20.09
C PHE A 414 -5.70 28.00 20.85
N LEU A 415 -6.29 26.99 20.19
CA LEU A 415 -7.31 26.15 20.81
C LEU A 415 -6.77 25.36 22.02
N LEU A 416 -5.55 24.84 21.93
CA LEU A 416 -4.89 24.16 23.04
C LEU A 416 -4.65 25.10 24.22
N ARG A 417 -4.21 26.34 23.94
CA ARG A 417 -4.04 27.36 24.97
C ARG A 417 -5.35 27.72 25.65
N VAL A 418 -6.42 27.91 24.87
CA VAL A 418 -7.77 28.18 25.41
C VAL A 418 -8.25 27.03 26.30
N ALA A 419 -8.03 25.78 25.89
CA ALA A 419 -8.37 24.61 26.69
C ALA A 419 -7.60 24.58 28.03
N HIS A 420 -6.29 24.85 27.99
CA HIS A 420 -5.45 24.92 29.19
C HIS A 420 -5.83 26.06 30.13
N ASP A 421 -6.07 27.26 29.61
CA ASP A 421 -6.43 28.43 30.42
C ASP A 421 -7.79 28.20 31.10
N LYS A 422 -8.76 27.56 30.44
CA LYS A 422 -10.03 27.17 31.08
C LYS A 422 -9.85 26.13 32.20
N SER A 423 -8.94 25.17 32.03
CA SER A 423 -8.60 24.20 33.09
C SER A 423 -7.98 24.87 34.32
N ARG A 424 -7.24 25.98 34.13
CA ARG A 424 -6.59 26.77 35.19
C ARG A 424 -7.49 27.85 35.79
N SER A 425 -8.45 28.36 35.04
CA SER A 425 -9.33 29.46 35.46
C SER A 425 -10.34 29.07 36.55
N GLN A 426 -10.37 27.80 36.99
CA GLN A 426 -10.98 27.44 38.28
C GLN A 426 -10.21 28.03 39.50
N THR A 427 -9.00 28.59 39.32
CA THR A 427 -8.17 29.11 40.42
C THR A 427 -7.62 30.53 40.26
N THR A 428 -7.81 31.28 39.16
CA THR A 428 -7.37 32.70 39.12
C THR A 428 -8.01 33.51 37.97
N SER A 429 -8.38 34.76 38.26
CA SER A 429 -9.20 35.65 37.41
C SER A 429 -8.37 36.66 36.61
N THR A 430 -7.88 36.26 35.45
CA THR A 430 -7.44 37.20 34.38
C THR A 430 -7.91 36.65 33.04
N GLN A 431 -9.09 37.10 32.59
CA GLN A 431 -9.59 36.82 31.24
C GLN A 431 -8.95 37.82 30.26
N SER A 432 -7.81 37.48 29.66
CA SER A 432 -7.40 38.13 28.41
C SER A 432 -8.40 37.80 27.30
N GLY A 433 -8.64 38.75 26.39
CA GLY A 433 -9.58 38.54 25.28
C GLY A 433 -9.09 37.41 24.36
N LEU A 434 -10.00 36.63 23.79
CA LEU A 434 -9.65 35.52 22.87
C LEU A 434 -8.90 36.03 21.63
N ASP A 435 -9.27 37.22 21.14
CA ASP A 435 -8.55 37.91 20.06
C ASP A 435 -7.08 38.17 20.45
N GLU A 436 -6.82 38.63 21.68
CA GLU A 436 -5.47 38.90 22.17
C GLU A 436 -4.65 37.62 22.30
N ILE A 437 -5.27 36.53 22.77
CA ILE A 437 -4.61 35.22 22.87
C ILE A 437 -4.17 34.77 21.48
N LEU A 438 -5.07 34.81 20.49
CA LEU A 438 -4.77 34.40 19.11
C LEU A 438 -3.66 35.25 18.49
N LEU A 439 -3.75 36.58 18.61
CA LEU A 439 -2.73 37.50 18.09
C LEU A 439 -1.38 37.32 18.83
N SER A 440 -1.38 37.01 20.12
CA SER A 440 -0.14 36.70 20.86
C SER A 440 0.51 35.38 20.38
N GLN A 441 -0.30 34.37 20.04
CA GLN A 441 0.21 33.13 19.45
C GLN A 441 0.83 33.39 18.08
N MET A 442 0.17 34.21 17.26
CA MET A 442 0.70 34.63 15.97
C MET A 442 2.06 35.30 16.11
N ALA A 443 2.20 36.27 17.03
CA ALA A 443 3.49 36.94 17.28
C ALA A 443 4.59 35.97 17.76
N THR A 444 4.23 35.00 18.61
CA THR A 444 5.16 33.98 19.12
C THR A 444 5.67 33.09 17.99
N LEU A 445 4.76 32.56 17.16
CA LEU A 445 5.09 31.71 16.02
C LEU A 445 5.89 32.46 14.95
N SER A 446 5.55 33.73 14.65
CA SER A 446 6.32 34.55 13.70
C SER A 446 7.77 34.70 14.12
N THR A 447 8.02 34.82 15.43
CA THR A 447 9.38 34.88 15.98
C THR A 447 10.11 33.55 15.76
N GLN A 448 9.47 32.42 16.07
CA GLN A 448 10.06 31.08 15.91
C GLN A 448 10.39 30.76 14.44
N ILE A 449 9.48 31.08 13.51
CA ILE A 449 9.69 30.86 12.07
C ILE A 449 10.87 31.70 11.56
N SER A 450 10.98 32.95 12.01
CA SER A 450 12.08 33.84 11.62
C SER A 450 13.44 33.33 12.10
N PHE A 451 13.50 32.70 13.28
CA PHE A 451 14.72 32.02 13.76
C PHE A 451 15.05 30.80 12.91
N LYS A 452 14.05 29.94 12.63
CA LYS A 452 14.26 28.72 11.83
C LYS A 452 14.76 29.03 10.40
N ASN A 453 14.18 30.03 9.75
CA ASN A 453 14.60 30.42 8.39
C ASN A 453 16.04 30.95 8.35
N LYS A 454 16.55 31.53 9.45
CA LYS A 454 17.97 31.95 9.54
C LYS A 454 18.88 30.73 9.71
N ASP A 455 18.51 29.79 10.56
CA ASP A 455 19.29 28.56 10.77
C ASP A 455 19.36 27.70 9.49
N ASP A 456 18.26 27.60 8.74
CA ASP A 456 18.21 26.86 7.48
C ASP A 456 19.08 27.55 6.40
N ALA A 457 19.02 28.89 6.31
CA ALA A 457 19.88 29.65 5.38
C ALA A 457 21.39 29.56 5.72
N GLU A 458 21.75 29.48 7.00
CA GLU A 458 23.14 29.28 7.44
C GLU A 458 23.65 27.86 7.17
N ARG A 459 22.76 26.86 7.19
CA ARG A 459 23.10 25.46 6.84
C ARG A 459 23.29 25.27 5.34
N ASP A 460 22.42 25.84 4.53
CA ASP A 460 22.48 25.73 3.06
C ASP A 460 23.64 26.56 2.46
N GLY A 461 24.10 27.62 3.13
CA GLY A 461 25.28 28.40 2.73
C GLY A 461 26.64 27.77 3.10
N GLY A 462 26.64 26.67 3.87
CA GLY A 462 27.86 26.05 4.41
C GLY A 462 28.44 24.90 3.58
N SER A 463 27.81 24.48 2.49
CA SER A 463 28.23 23.30 1.70
C SER A 463 29.10 23.59 0.49
N ASP A 464 29.46 24.86 0.21
CA ASP A 464 30.21 25.27 -1.00
C ASP A 464 31.70 25.58 -0.76
N THR A 465 32.29 25.07 0.33
CA THR A 465 33.76 25.10 0.50
C THR A 465 34.28 23.79 1.09
N GLU A 466 34.59 22.82 0.23
CA GLU A 466 35.80 21.98 0.29
C GLU A 466 36.05 21.21 -1.02
#